data_AF-A0A3N5UB28-F1
#
_entry.id   AF-A0A3N5UB28-F1
#
_cell.length_a   1.000
_cell.length_b   1.000
_cell.length_c   1.000
_cell.angle_alpha   90.00
_cell.angle_beta   90.00
_cell.angle_gamma   90.00
#
_symmetry.space_group_name_H-M   'P 1'
#
loop_
_entity.id
_entity.type
_entity.pdbx_description
1 polymer ?
#
loop_
_entity_poly.entity_id
_entity_poly.type
_entity_poly.pdbx_seq_one_letter_code
_entity_poly.pdbx_strand_id
1 'polypeptide(L)' 'MFTQQFFVEGLGCASYLVGCEAQGIAAVIDPDREIQKYLDVAQSRGLTI' A
#
# COMPACT_ATOMS: atom_id res chain seq x y z
N MET A 1 -0.09 1.67 13.76
CA MET A 1 0.30 0.56 12.87
C MET A 1 -0.82 0.40 11.86
N PHE A 2 -0.53 0.58 10.59
CA PHE A 2 -1.50 0.60 9.52
C PHE A 2 -1.25 -0.58 8.56
N THR A 3 -2.32 -1.24 8.12
CA THR A 3 -2.27 -2.27 7.09
C THR A 3 -3.48 -2.13 6.16
N GLN A 4 -3.26 -2.30 4.86
CA GLN A 4 -4.33 -2.37 3.87
C GLN A 4 -4.00 -3.39 2.79
N GLN A 5 -4.96 -4.26 2.49
CA GLN A 5 -4.86 -5.23 1.40
C GLN A 5 -5.41 -4.63 0.11
N PHE A 6 -4.79 -4.97 -1.00
CA PHE A 6 -5.25 -4.72 -2.37
C PHE A 6 -5.35 -6.05 -3.08
N PHE A 7 -6.41 -6.26 -3.85
CA PHE A 7 -6.61 -7.49 -4.59
C PHE A 7 -6.94 -7.17 -6.05
N VAL A 8 -6.23 -7.82 -6.97
CA VAL A 8 -6.51 -7.71 -8.40
C VAL A 8 -7.31 -8.93 -8.84
N GLU A 9 -8.63 -8.73 -8.95
CA GLU A 9 -9.53 -9.74 -9.48
C GLU A 9 -9.11 -10.11 -10.93
N GLY A 10 -9.08 -11.41 -11.23
CA GLY A 10 -8.61 -11.95 -12.51
C GLY A 10 -7.14 -12.37 -12.53
N LEU A 11 -6.26 -11.71 -11.76
CA LEU A 11 -4.86 -12.15 -11.59
C LEU A 11 -4.65 -12.99 -10.32
N GLY A 12 -5.55 -12.88 -9.34
CA GLY A 12 -5.39 -13.55 -8.05
C GLY A 12 -4.23 -13.00 -7.23
N CYS A 13 -3.74 -11.81 -7.58
CA CYS A 13 -2.66 -11.13 -6.88
C CYS A 13 -3.21 -10.38 -5.67
N ALA A 14 -2.63 -10.65 -4.50
CA ALA A 14 -2.87 -9.90 -3.28
C ALA A 14 -1.60 -9.11 -2.92
N SER A 15 -1.74 -7.80 -2.79
CA SER A 15 -0.67 -6.88 -2.36
C SER A 15 -1.05 -6.24 -1.03
N TYR A 16 -0.07 -5.73 -0.30
CA TYR A 16 -0.30 -5.09 1.00
C TYR A 16 0.48 -3.79 1.14
N LEU A 17 -0.13 -2.78 1.73
CA LEU A 17 0.54 -1.59 2.23
C LEU A 17 0.63 -1.68 3.76
N VAL A 18 1.84 -1.66 4.30
CA VAL A 18 2.12 -1.76 5.75
C VAL A 18 2.87 -0.52 6.19
N GLY A 19 2.32 0.23 7.16
CA GLY A 19 2.83 1.54 7.56
C GLY A 19 2.95 1.77 9.07
N CYS A 20 3.94 2.57 9.43
CA CYS A 20 4.10 3.16 10.76
C CYS A 20 3.71 4.65 10.72
N GLU A 21 2.46 4.95 11.10
CA GLU A 21 1.93 6.33 11.09
C GLU A 21 2.73 7.29 12.00
N ALA A 22 3.32 6.79 13.10
CA ALA A 22 4.13 7.60 13.99
C ALA A 22 5.44 8.10 13.35
N GLN A 23 5.97 7.37 12.35
CA GLN A 23 7.22 7.70 11.66
C GLN A 23 6.97 8.18 10.22
N GLY A 24 5.72 8.13 9.73
CA GLY A 24 5.38 8.51 8.37
C GLY A 24 5.99 7.61 7.29
N ILE A 25 6.38 6.37 7.62
CA ILE A 25 7.00 5.42 6.69
C ILE A 25 6.08 4.22 6.45
N ALA A 26 6.11 3.68 5.24
CA ALA A 26 5.41 2.46 4.89
C ALA A 26 6.20 1.65 3.85
N ALA A 27 5.74 0.43 3.59
CA ALA A 27 6.27 -0.45 2.56
C ALA A 27 5.11 -1.16 1.84
N VAL A 28 5.30 -1.42 0.54
CA VAL A 28 4.38 -2.23 -0.26
C VAL A 28 4.95 -3.63 -0.41
N ILE A 29 4.13 -4.64 -0.15
CA ILE A 29 4.45 -6.07 -0.31
C ILE A 29 3.73 -6.56 -1.56
N ASP A 30 4.48 -7.19 -2.46
CA ASP A 30 4.04 -7.72 -3.76
C ASP A 30 3.21 -6.72 -4.59
N PRO A 31 3.76 -5.53 -4.93
CA PRO A 31 3.04 -4.55 -5.74
C PRO A 31 2.71 -5.11 -7.12
N ASP A 32 1.48 -4.87 -7.59
CA ASP A 32 1.19 -5.02 -9.01
C ASP A 32 1.63 -3.79 -9.82
N ARG A 33 1.39 -3.82 -11.12
CA ARG A 33 1.85 -2.79 -12.06
C ARG A 33 1.15 -1.44 -11.87
N GLU A 34 -0.08 -1.44 -11.36
CA GLU A 34 -0.87 -0.23 -11.16
C GLU A 34 -0.58 0.38 -9.78
N ILE A 35 0.54 1.09 -9.70
CA ILE A 35 1.07 1.58 -8.41
C ILE A 35 0.31 2.76 -7.80
N GLN A 36 -0.52 3.45 -8.58
CA GLN A 36 -1.16 4.71 -8.16
C GLN A 36 -2.01 4.54 -6.90
N LYS A 37 -2.73 3.41 -6.78
CA LYS A 37 -3.55 3.10 -5.61
C LYS A 37 -2.75 3.03 -4.30
N TYR A 38 -1.48 2.61 -4.35
CA TYR A 38 -0.64 2.59 -3.16
C TYR A 38 -0.17 4.00 -2.81
N LEU A 39 0.21 4.79 -3.81
CA LEU A 39 0.64 6.18 -3.66
C LEU A 39 -0.48 7.04 -3.07
N ASP A 40 -1.72 6.90 -3.56
CA ASP A 40 -2.88 7.66 -3.09
C ASP A 40 -3.19 7.36 -1.61
N VAL A 41 -3.18 6.06 -1.25
CA VAL A 41 -3.40 5.64 0.14
C VAL A 41 -2.26 6.10 1.05
N ALA A 42 -1.01 6.01 0.61
CA ALA A 42 0.14 6.50 1.36
C ALA A 42 0.04 8.02 1.59
N GLN A 43 -0.23 8.79 0.53
CA GLN A 43 -0.35 10.25 0.59
C GLN A 43 -1.49 10.71 1.51
N SER A 44 -2.68 10.11 1.37
CA SER A 44 -3.84 10.43 2.23
C SER A 44 -3.59 10.18 3.73
N ARG A 45 -2.60 9.34 4.06
CA ARG A 45 -2.20 9.00 5.43
C ARG A 45 -0.90 9.66 5.88
N GLY A 46 -0.28 10.50 5.05
CA GLY A 46 1.03 11.10 5.36
C GLY A 46 2.15 10.06 5.47
N LEU A 47 2.05 8.96 4.73
CA LEU A 47 3.05 7.90 4.66
C LEU A 47 3.93 8.08 3.41
N THR A 48 5.20 7.70 3.53
CA THR A 48 6.19 7.65 2.44
C THR A 48 6.53 6.19 2.16
N ILE A 49 6.48 5.79 0.88
CA ILE A 49 6.80 4.44 0.37
C ILE A 49 7.79 4.50 -0.78
#